data_AF-A0A9D0XRY9-F1
#
_entry.id   AF-A0A9D0XRY9-F1
#
_cell.length_a   1.000
_cell.length_b   1.000
_cell.length_c   1.000
_cell.angle_alpha   90.00
_cell.angle_beta   90.00
_cell.angle_gamma   90.00
#
_symmetry.space_group_name_H-M   'P 1'
#
loop_
_entity.id
_entity.type
_entity.pdbx_description
1 polymer ?
#
loop_
_entity_poly.entity_id
_entity_poly.type
_entity_poly.pdbx_seq_one_letter_code
_entity_poly.pdbx_strand_id
1 'polypeptide(L)'
;MKSHNTRTVNGKNAAKSLPEPSEEAKQHSQKLADNIRRFLSRHKNLPFSKFMEMALYTPQLGYYAGGLPKIGKAGDFITAPEVSPIFSRCLARQAAQVLSELDEPNIIEFGAGQGTMAKDILLELEKIQQSIHRYYIVEISADLRDRQKNTFEKHLPTELIDKIVWLDALPNSPISGVILANEVLDAMPFERIRIEPDSAKQGFVSFDETTQTFNWDYQIITDNTLQKFANQLIKNIGEVSELGYETEINLNIQPWLQSLSDILSAGAVFLVDYGYSRYEYYQPARVMGTLRCHYQHRAHNNPFFYPGLQDITAHVDFTAVAEGAFDSGFKVAGFTTQAHFLMGSGLLEMSV
;
A
#
# COMPACT_ATOMS: atom_id res chain seq x y z
N MET A 1 20.18 -17.47 59.01
CA MET A 1 20.29 -16.03 58.71
C MET A 1 21.36 -15.82 57.63
N LYS A 2 20.94 -15.73 56.36
CA LYS A 2 21.75 -15.19 55.27
C LYS A 2 20.93 -14.10 54.62
N SER A 3 21.45 -12.87 54.71
CA SER A 3 20.79 -11.65 54.25
C SER A 3 20.61 -11.68 52.73
N HIS A 4 19.39 -11.38 52.31
CA HIS A 4 19.04 -11.09 50.92
C HIS A 4 19.65 -9.74 50.53
N ASN A 5 20.42 -9.71 49.44
CA ASN A 5 20.83 -8.47 48.79
C ASN A 5 20.06 -8.38 47.47
N THR A 6 18.96 -7.63 47.50
CA THR A 6 18.14 -7.26 46.35
C THR A 6 18.90 -6.26 45.48
N ARG A 7 19.42 -6.72 44.34
CA ARG A 7 19.83 -5.82 43.25
C ARG A 7 18.61 -5.53 42.37
N THR A 8 18.03 -4.36 42.59
CA THR A 8 17.09 -3.71 41.67
C THR A 8 17.80 -3.41 40.34
N VAL A 9 17.50 -4.20 39.31
CA VAL A 9 17.85 -3.84 37.93
C VAL A 9 16.75 -2.93 37.41
N ASN A 10 16.95 -1.62 37.58
CA ASN A 10 16.18 -0.58 36.90
C ASN A 10 16.55 -0.60 35.40
N GLY A 11 15.95 -1.54 34.65
CA GLY A 11 15.95 -1.53 33.20
C GLY A 11 14.81 -0.65 32.69
N LYS A 12 15.02 0.67 32.62
CA LYS A 12 14.16 1.56 31.84
C LYS A 12 14.36 1.25 30.34
N ASN A 13 13.67 0.24 29.83
CA ASN A 13 13.39 0.17 28.39
C ASN A 13 12.33 1.22 28.09
N ALA A 14 12.78 2.43 27.73
CA ALA A 14 11.90 3.45 27.18
C ALA A 14 11.42 2.94 25.80
N ALA A 15 10.25 2.28 25.78
CA ALA A 15 9.45 2.23 24.57
C ALA A 15 9.29 3.67 24.10
N LYS A 16 9.86 4.03 22.93
CA LYS A 16 9.73 5.38 22.37
C LYS A 16 8.23 5.63 22.17
N SER A 17 7.61 6.40 23.05
CA SER A 17 6.22 6.83 22.91
C SER A 17 6.03 7.48 21.55
N LEU A 18 4.92 7.21 20.86
CA LEU A 18 4.63 7.89 19.59
C LEU A 18 4.58 9.41 19.83
N PRO A 19 5.09 10.23 18.89
CA PRO A 19 5.11 11.67 19.04
C PRO A 19 3.69 12.22 19.07
N GLU A 20 3.49 13.36 19.72
CA GLU A 20 2.17 13.98 19.77
C GLU A 20 1.98 14.89 18.54
N PRO A 21 0.84 14.80 17.83
CA PRO A 21 0.54 15.68 16.70
C PRO A 21 0.33 17.14 17.14
N SER A 22 0.49 18.07 16.20
CA SER A 22 0.09 19.47 16.42
C SER A 22 -1.43 19.57 16.65
N GLU A 23 -1.89 20.67 17.25
CA GLU A 23 -3.33 20.88 17.47
C GLU A 23 -4.14 20.90 16.16
N GLU A 24 -3.58 21.46 15.09
CA GLU A 24 -4.20 21.43 13.76
C GLU A 24 -4.36 19.99 13.24
N ALA A 25 -3.32 19.17 13.38
CA ALA A 25 -3.36 17.77 12.97
C ALA A 25 -4.34 16.97 13.85
N LYS A 26 -4.40 17.21 15.16
CA LYS A 26 -5.40 16.62 16.05
C LYS A 26 -6.82 16.96 15.62
N GLN A 27 -7.10 18.23 15.30
CA GLN A 27 -8.40 18.67 14.81
C GLN A 27 -8.77 18.01 13.48
N HIS A 28 -7.80 17.85 12.58
CA HIS A 28 -7.98 17.11 11.33
C HIS A 28 -8.35 15.65 11.57
N SER A 29 -7.59 14.95 12.43
CA SER A 29 -7.89 13.58 12.81
C SER A 29 -9.26 13.46 13.48
N GLN A 30 -9.62 14.41 14.34
CA GLN A 30 -10.92 14.42 15.00
C GLN A 30 -12.07 14.56 14.00
N LYS A 31 -11.94 15.41 12.96
CA LYS A 31 -12.95 15.52 11.90
C LYS A 31 -13.15 14.18 11.17
N LEU A 32 -12.07 13.46 10.90
CA LEU A 32 -12.17 12.13 10.29
C LEU A 32 -12.78 11.10 11.25
N ALA A 33 -12.37 11.11 12.52
CA ALA A 33 -12.97 10.27 13.55
C ALA A 33 -14.48 10.50 13.66
N ASP A 34 -14.94 11.76 13.62
CA ASP A 34 -16.36 12.10 13.62
C ASP A 34 -17.09 11.61 12.37
N ASN A 35 -16.45 11.60 11.20
CA ASN A 35 -17.00 10.97 9.99
C ASN A 35 -17.20 9.46 10.17
N ILE A 36 -16.19 8.77 10.70
CA ILE A 36 -16.23 7.32 10.95
C ILE A 36 -17.31 7.00 12.00
N ARG A 37 -17.42 7.80 13.07
CA ARG A 37 -18.50 7.66 14.07
C ARG A 37 -19.89 7.86 13.47
N ARG A 38 -20.06 8.83 12.57
CA ARG A 38 -21.32 9.02 11.82
C ARG A 38 -21.65 7.85 10.90
N PHE A 39 -20.64 7.17 10.37
CA PHE A 39 -20.85 5.92 9.63
C PHE A 39 -21.35 4.82 10.58
N LEU A 40 -20.67 4.60 11.71
CA LEU A 40 -21.06 3.62 12.73
C LEU A 40 -22.47 3.83 13.29
N SER A 41 -22.92 5.08 13.44
CA SER A 41 -24.29 5.35 13.92
C SER A 41 -25.37 5.00 12.89
N ARG A 42 -25.02 4.93 11.60
CA ARG A 42 -25.92 4.58 10.49
C ARG A 42 -25.81 3.10 10.09
N HIS A 43 -24.66 2.51 10.28
CA HIS A 43 -24.32 1.15 9.89
C HIS A 43 -23.87 0.36 11.11
N LYS A 44 -24.60 -0.72 11.43
CA LYS A 44 -24.32 -1.53 12.63
C LYS A 44 -22.91 -2.12 12.69
N ASN A 45 -22.32 -2.38 11.52
CA ASN A 45 -21.02 -3.01 11.37
C ASN A 45 -20.13 -2.16 10.45
N LEU A 46 -18.87 -1.97 10.85
CA LEU A 46 -17.82 -1.34 10.04
C LEU A 46 -16.68 -2.34 9.84
N PRO A 47 -16.64 -3.07 8.70
CA PRO A 47 -15.52 -3.94 8.37
C PRO A 47 -14.20 -3.16 8.39
N PHE A 48 -13.10 -3.81 8.74
CA PHE A 48 -11.81 -3.13 8.80
C PHE A 48 -11.38 -2.54 7.45
N SER A 49 -11.68 -3.22 6.34
CA SER A 49 -11.45 -2.71 5.00
C SER A 49 -12.12 -1.34 4.79
N LYS A 50 -13.37 -1.19 5.22
CA LYS A 50 -14.09 0.09 5.12
C LYS A 50 -13.54 1.15 6.05
N PHE A 51 -13.11 0.78 7.26
CA PHE A 51 -12.39 1.70 8.15
C PHE A 51 -11.10 2.21 7.49
N MET A 52 -10.30 1.31 6.93
CA MET A 52 -9.05 1.62 6.26
C MET A 52 -9.29 2.51 5.02
N GLU A 53 -10.31 2.21 4.22
CA GLU A 53 -10.74 3.05 3.09
C GLU A 53 -11.04 4.49 3.56
N MET A 54 -11.81 4.65 4.64
CA MET A 54 -12.11 5.96 5.20
C MET A 54 -10.85 6.64 5.77
N ALA A 55 -10.03 5.92 6.52
CA ALA A 55 -8.83 6.44 7.17
C ALA A 55 -7.77 6.91 6.17
N LEU A 56 -7.64 6.22 5.03
CA LEU A 56 -6.62 6.48 4.03
C LEU A 56 -7.11 7.38 2.89
N TYR A 57 -8.36 7.24 2.46
CA TYR A 57 -8.82 7.80 1.18
C TYR A 57 -10.03 8.73 1.28
N THR A 58 -10.55 9.04 2.48
CA THR A 58 -11.62 10.06 2.59
C THR A 58 -11.15 11.37 1.98
N PRO A 59 -11.85 11.94 0.98
CA PRO A 59 -11.43 13.20 0.37
C PRO A 59 -11.15 14.28 1.42
N GLN A 60 -10.01 14.96 1.30
CA GLN A 60 -9.53 16.03 2.19
C GLN A 60 -9.14 15.59 3.61
N LEU A 61 -9.47 14.39 4.06
CA LEU A 61 -9.29 13.95 5.45
C LEU A 61 -8.44 12.69 5.61
N GLY A 62 -8.50 11.78 4.65
CA GLY A 62 -7.75 10.53 4.67
C GLY A 62 -6.25 10.77 4.52
N TYR A 63 -5.44 9.81 4.95
CA TYR A 63 -3.98 9.92 4.93
C TYR A 63 -3.39 10.27 3.55
N TYR A 64 -3.87 9.63 2.49
CA TYR A 64 -3.41 9.86 1.11
C TYR A 64 -4.19 10.97 0.40
N ALA A 65 -5.41 11.27 0.83
CA ALA A 65 -6.29 12.26 0.20
C ALA A 65 -6.37 13.61 0.96
N GLY A 66 -5.63 13.74 2.06
CA GLY A 66 -5.57 14.91 2.92
C GLY A 66 -4.50 15.90 2.47
N GLY A 67 -4.82 17.19 2.50
CA GLY A 67 -3.91 18.27 2.13
C GLY A 67 -2.93 18.71 3.22
N LEU A 68 -2.93 18.04 4.38
CA LEU A 68 -1.92 18.30 5.40
C LEU A 68 -0.58 17.78 4.88
N PRO A 69 0.49 18.60 4.90
CA PRO A 69 1.81 18.10 4.56
C PRO A 69 2.12 16.89 5.44
N LYS A 70 2.41 15.74 4.82
CA LYS A 70 2.86 14.52 5.53
C LYS A 70 3.91 14.97 6.57
N ILE A 71 3.58 14.84 7.84
CA ILE A 71 4.23 15.60 8.93
C ILE A 71 5.69 15.16 9.05
N GLY A 72 6.61 15.97 8.51
CA GLY A 72 8.05 15.71 8.52
C GLY A 72 8.72 16.28 7.27
N LYS A 73 10.02 16.62 7.34
CA LYS A 73 10.78 17.09 6.16
C LYS A 73 10.92 16.03 5.04
N ALA A 74 10.41 14.81 5.25
CA ALA A 74 10.51 13.65 4.36
C ALA A 74 9.27 12.73 4.34
N GLY A 75 8.10 13.15 4.86
CA GLY A 75 6.94 12.25 5.03
C GLY A 75 7.12 11.20 6.15
N ASP A 76 6.24 10.20 6.26
CA ASP A 76 6.33 9.17 7.33
C ASP A 76 7.27 8.00 6.99
N PHE A 77 7.56 7.78 5.71
CA PHE A 77 8.44 6.71 5.23
C PHE A 77 9.17 7.15 3.95
N ILE A 78 10.25 6.43 3.62
CA ILE A 78 11.07 6.65 2.43
C ILE A 78 10.85 5.43 1.52
N THR A 79 10.40 5.68 0.28
CA THR A 79 10.20 4.63 -0.75
C THR A 79 11.44 4.46 -1.62
N ALA A 80 11.53 3.34 -2.36
CA ALA A 80 12.71 3.06 -3.19
C ALA A 80 13.09 4.18 -4.18
N PRO A 81 12.13 4.85 -4.89
CA PRO A 81 12.44 6.00 -5.75
C PRO A 81 13.10 7.19 -5.03
N GLU A 82 12.81 7.37 -3.74
CA GLU A 82 13.34 8.47 -2.93
C GLU A 82 14.75 8.18 -2.38
N VAL A 83 15.17 6.90 -2.37
CA VAL A 83 16.53 6.50 -1.96
C VAL A 83 17.53 6.73 -3.09
N SER A 84 17.17 6.35 -4.32
CA SER A 84 18.07 6.44 -5.47
C SER A 84 17.33 6.45 -6.81
N PRO A 85 17.74 7.30 -7.77
CA PRO A 85 17.20 7.27 -9.15
C PRO A 85 17.40 5.92 -9.85
N ILE A 86 18.35 5.09 -9.39
CA ILE A 86 18.72 3.85 -10.07
C ILE A 86 17.55 2.86 -10.11
N PHE A 87 16.69 2.85 -9.08
CA PHE A 87 15.47 2.04 -9.07
C PHE A 87 14.58 2.36 -10.28
N SER A 88 14.24 3.64 -10.44
CA SER A 88 13.40 4.14 -11.53
C SER A 88 14.03 3.91 -12.90
N ARG A 89 15.36 4.07 -13.02
CA ARG A 89 16.09 3.80 -14.27
C ARG A 89 16.06 2.32 -14.67
N CYS A 90 16.21 1.41 -13.70
CA CYS A 90 16.08 -0.02 -13.94
C CYS A 90 14.65 -0.36 -14.43
N LEU A 91 13.63 0.19 -13.77
CA LEU A 91 12.24 0.01 -14.17
C LEU A 91 11.98 0.58 -15.57
N ALA A 92 12.54 1.74 -15.90
CA ALA A 92 12.45 2.35 -17.23
C ALA A 92 13.05 1.46 -18.32
N ARG A 93 14.22 0.86 -18.08
CA ARG A 93 14.84 -0.07 -19.05
C ARG A 93 14.02 -1.33 -19.25
N GLN A 94 13.45 -1.89 -18.18
CA GLN A 94 12.58 -3.04 -18.30
C GLN A 94 11.27 -2.69 -19.02
N ALA A 95 10.70 -1.52 -18.74
CA ALA A 95 9.53 -1.01 -19.45
C ALA A 95 9.84 -0.78 -20.93
N ALA A 96 11.02 -0.25 -21.27
CA ALA A 96 11.42 0.03 -22.64
C ALA A 96 11.39 -1.21 -23.55
N GLN A 97 11.74 -2.40 -23.03
CA GLN A 97 11.65 -3.66 -23.78
C GLN A 97 10.21 -4.01 -24.20
N VAL A 98 9.22 -3.55 -23.44
CA VAL A 98 7.80 -3.72 -23.78
C VAL A 98 7.35 -2.58 -24.69
N LEU A 99 7.71 -1.34 -24.35
CA LEU A 99 7.31 -0.14 -25.09
C LEU A 99 7.83 -0.13 -26.53
N SER A 100 8.99 -0.75 -26.81
CA SER A 100 9.56 -0.83 -28.16
C SER A 100 8.73 -1.67 -29.14
N GLU A 101 7.88 -2.55 -28.63
CA GLU A 101 7.05 -3.48 -29.42
C GLU A 101 5.61 -2.95 -29.63
N LEU A 102 5.32 -1.74 -29.16
CA LEU A 102 3.97 -1.17 -29.17
C LEU A 102 3.90 0.06 -30.08
N ASP A 103 2.78 0.20 -30.78
CA ASP A 103 2.42 1.43 -31.47
C ASP A 103 1.87 2.45 -30.45
N GLU A 104 2.31 3.70 -30.55
CA GLU A 104 1.95 4.80 -29.64
C GLU A 104 2.02 4.41 -28.14
N PRO A 105 3.18 3.93 -27.65
CA PRO A 105 3.30 3.33 -26.33
C PRO A 105 3.02 4.33 -25.21
N ASN A 106 2.22 3.93 -24.23
CA ASN A 106 1.90 4.75 -23.05
C ASN A 106 2.48 4.17 -21.77
N ILE A 107 2.60 4.99 -20.74
CA ILE A 107 2.84 4.54 -19.37
C ILE A 107 1.68 5.01 -18.49
N ILE A 108 1.22 4.17 -17.57
CA ILE A 108 0.27 4.56 -16.52
C ILE A 108 0.93 4.28 -15.17
N GLU A 109 1.15 5.29 -14.35
CA GLU A 109 1.68 5.16 -12.99
C GLU A 109 0.55 5.38 -11.96
N PHE A 110 0.35 4.41 -11.09
CA PHE A 110 -0.54 4.55 -9.93
C PHE A 110 0.22 5.11 -8.74
N GLY A 111 -0.31 6.19 -8.14
CA GLY A 111 0.25 6.72 -6.89
C GLY A 111 1.68 7.24 -7.03
N ALA A 112 1.92 8.17 -7.96
CA ALA A 112 3.27 8.67 -8.29
C ALA A 112 3.99 9.43 -7.15
N GLY A 113 3.37 9.57 -5.97
CA GLY A 113 3.96 10.22 -4.81
C GLY A 113 4.38 11.66 -5.12
N GLN A 114 5.67 11.97 -4.98
CA GLN A 114 6.23 13.29 -5.29
C GLN A 114 6.59 13.48 -6.78
N GLY A 115 6.33 12.48 -7.63
CA GLY A 115 6.72 12.46 -9.05
C GLY A 115 8.17 12.03 -9.27
N THR A 116 8.89 11.60 -8.23
CA THR A 116 10.31 11.22 -8.33
C THR A 116 10.52 10.06 -9.30
N MET A 117 9.69 9.01 -9.21
CA MET A 117 9.76 7.85 -10.10
C MET A 117 9.42 8.23 -11.55
N ALA A 118 8.28 8.90 -11.78
CA ALA A 118 7.90 9.43 -13.09
C ALA A 118 9.03 10.22 -13.76
N LYS A 119 9.60 11.19 -13.03
CA LYS A 119 10.69 12.06 -13.50
C LYS A 119 11.91 11.23 -13.90
N ASP A 120 12.37 10.31 -13.04
CA ASP A 120 13.56 9.50 -13.34
C ASP A 120 13.31 8.49 -14.47
N ILE A 121 12.10 7.96 -14.61
CA ILE A 121 11.71 7.10 -15.74
C ILE A 121 11.75 7.88 -17.05
N LEU A 122 11.10 9.04 -17.11
CA LEU A 122 11.04 9.87 -18.31
C LEU A 122 12.43 10.27 -18.81
N LEU A 123 13.34 10.66 -17.89
CA LEU A 123 14.73 10.99 -18.22
C LEU A 123 15.53 9.79 -18.71
N GLU A 124 15.36 8.60 -18.12
CA GLU A 124 16.08 7.41 -18.60
C GLU A 124 15.56 6.95 -19.95
N LEU A 125 14.24 7.00 -20.19
CA LEU A 125 13.65 6.67 -21.49
C LEU A 125 14.17 7.61 -22.59
N GLU A 126 14.24 8.91 -22.32
CA GLU A 126 14.85 9.90 -23.23
C GLU A 126 16.33 9.55 -23.51
N LYS A 127 17.10 9.26 -22.47
CA LYS A 127 18.52 8.91 -22.59
C LYS A 127 18.76 7.67 -23.44
N ILE A 128 17.92 6.63 -23.32
CA ILE A 128 18.01 5.42 -24.13
C ILE A 128 17.25 5.52 -25.46
N GLN A 129 16.73 6.71 -25.79
CA GLN A 129 15.99 7.02 -27.03
C GLN A 129 14.72 6.17 -27.21
N GLN A 130 14.10 5.74 -26.12
CA GLN A 130 12.80 5.08 -26.15
C GLN A 130 11.68 6.13 -26.12
N SER A 131 10.91 6.21 -27.21
CA SER A 131 9.77 7.11 -27.27
C SER A 131 8.55 6.56 -26.54
N ILE A 132 7.73 7.47 -26.01
CA ILE A 132 6.38 7.21 -25.48
C ILE A 132 5.43 8.29 -26.00
N HIS A 133 4.15 7.94 -26.14
CA HIS A 133 3.07 8.84 -26.51
C HIS A 133 2.62 9.68 -25.30
N ARG A 134 2.17 9.03 -24.21
CA ARG A 134 1.76 9.70 -22.96
C ARG A 134 2.28 8.98 -21.72
N TYR A 135 2.47 9.78 -20.67
CA TYR A 135 2.73 9.32 -19.31
C TYR A 135 1.53 9.71 -18.44
N TYR A 136 0.66 8.77 -18.16
CA TYR A 136 -0.52 8.97 -17.33
C TYR A 136 -0.19 8.76 -15.86
N ILE A 137 -0.65 9.66 -14.99
CA ILE A 137 -0.55 9.51 -13.53
C ILE A 137 -1.96 9.41 -12.95
N VAL A 138 -2.26 8.30 -12.31
CA VAL A 138 -3.51 8.12 -11.56
C VAL A 138 -3.26 8.57 -10.12
N GLU A 139 -3.72 9.78 -9.81
CA GLU A 139 -3.49 10.45 -8.52
C GLU A 139 -4.79 11.10 -8.03
N ILE A 140 -5.28 10.75 -6.86
CA ILE A 140 -6.50 11.31 -6.27
C ILE A 140 -6.24 12.54 -5.41
N SER A 141 -4.99 12.77 -5.00
CA SER A 141 -4.59 13.86 -4.13
C SER A 141 -4.19 15.11 -4.90
N ALA A 142 -4.96 16.18 -4.75
CA ALA A 142 -4.64 17.48 -5.34
C ALA A 142 -3.29 18.04 -4.86
N ASP A 143 -2.94 17.85 -3.59
CA ASP A 143 -1.63 18.27 -3.03
C ASP A 143 -0.48 17.51 -3.69
N LEU A 144 -0.62 16.20 -3.92
CA LEU A 144 0.41 15.43 -4.62
C LEU A 144 0.53 15.85 -6.08
N ARG A 145 -0.57 16.17 -6.77
CA ARG A 145 -0.52 16.72 -8.15
C ARG A 145 0.29 18.01 -8.21
N ASP A 146 0.08 18.93 -7.27
CA ASP A 146 0.83 20.19 -7.22
C ASP A 146 2.33 19.95 -6.95
N ARG A 147 2.67 19.01 -6.05
CA ARG A 147 4.06 18.62 -5.80
C ARG A 147 4.71 17.95 -7.02
N GLN A 148 4.01 17.03 -7.66
CA GLN A 148 4.45 16.36 -8.89
C GLN A 148 4.72 17.40 -9.98
N LYS A 149 3.80 18.35 -10.19
CA LYS A 149 3.98 19.44 -11.15
C LYS A 149 5.24 20.26 -10.86
N ASN A 150 5.45 20.66 -9.61
CA ASN A 150 6.67 21.38 -9.20
C ASN A 150 7.95 20.55 -9.44
N THR A 151 7.91 19.23 -9.16
CA THR A 151 9.01 18.32 -9.46
C THR A 151 9.31 18.28 -10.96
N PHE A 152 8.27 18.17 -11.80
CA PHE A 152 8.42 18.09 -13.25
C PHE A 152 8.94 19.39 -13.84
N GLU A 153 8.35 20.53 -13.50
CA GLU A 153 8.79 21.85 -13.99
C GLU A 153 10.25 22.18 -13.61
N LYS A 154 10.72 21.65 -12.49
CA LYS A 154 12.09 21.86 -12.02
C LYS A 154 13.13 20.95 -12.68
N HIS A 155 12.72 19.76 -13.12
CA HIS A 155 13.67 18.69 -13.45
C HIS A 155 13.52 18.10 -14.86
N LEU A 156 12.39 18.34 -15.54
CA LEU A 156 12.13 17.81 -16.87
C LEU A 156 12.18 18.91 -17.95
N PRO A 157 12.69 18.61 -19.15
CA PRO A 157 12.48 19.44 -20.33
C PRO A 157 10.99 19.55 -20.69
N THR A 158 10.59 20.65 -21.33
CA THR A 158 9.19 20.95 -21.69
C THR A 158 8.56 19.84 -22.52
N GLU A 159 9.31 19.26 -23.46
CA GLU A 159 8.88 18.17 -24.33
C GLU A 159 8.52 16.88 -23.59
N LEU A 160 9.10 16.65 -22.40
CA LEU A 160 8.72 15.52 -21.54
C LEU A 160 7.53 15.88 -20.66
N ILE A 161 7.46 17.13 -20.18
CA ILE A 161 6.31 17.63 -19.39
C ILE A 161 5.02 17.54 -20.23
N ASP A 162 5.08 17.92 -21.50
CA ASP A 162 3.92 17.90 -22.42
C ASP A 162 3.32 16.50 -22.64
N LYS A 163 4.04 15.43 -22.27
CA LYS A 163 3.56 14.05 -22.34
C LYS A 163 2.79 13.62 -21.09
N ILE A 164 2.92 14.34 -19.98
CA ILE A 164 2.34 13.98 -18.69
C ILE A 164 0.87 14.37 -18.64
N VAL A 165 0.01 13.43 -18.23
CA VAL A 165 -1.42 13.64 -18.09
C VAL A 165 -1.89 13.05 -16.75
N TRP A 166 -2.43 13.89 -15.87
CA TRP A 166 -3.06 13.42 -14.64
C TRP A 166 -4.48 12.91 -14.91
N LEU A 167 -4.81 11.78 -14.31
CA LEU A 167 -6.11 11.13 -14.43
C LEU A 167 -6.78 11.04 -13.06
N ASP A 168 -8.08 11.36 -13.03
CA ASP A 168 -8.93 11.14 -11.84
C ASP A 168 -9.41 9.69 -11.73
N ALA A 169 -9.46 8.98 -12.86
CA ALA A 169 -9.90 7.59 -12.97
C ALA A 169 -9.22 6.91 -14.16
N LEU A 170 -9.30 5.58 -14.21
CA LEU A 170 -8.81 4.83 -15.37
C LEU A 170 -9.50 5.28 -16.67
N PRO A 171 -8.79 5.30 -17.80
CA PRO A 171 -9.37 5.66 -19.09
C PRO A 171 -10.48 4.71 -19.53
N ASN A 172 -11.52 5.25 -20.18
CA ASN A 172 -12.62 4.44 -20.74
C ASN A 172 -12.28 3.83 -22.13
N SER A 173 -11.11 4.16 -22.67
CA SER A 173 -10.63 3.66 -23.96
C SER A 173 -9.43 2.73 -23.73
N PRO A 174 -9.31 1.63 -24.50
CA PRO A 174 -8.16 0.75 -24.39
C PRO A 174 -6.84 1.49 -24.65
N ILE A 175 -5.81 1.10 -23.91
CA ILE A 175 -4.46 1.65 -23.99
C ILE A 175 -3.49 0.52 -24.31
N SER A 176 -2.49 0.82 -25.13
CA SER A 176 -1.30 0.00 -25.30
C SER A 176 -0.16 0.62 -24.51
N GLY A 177 0.46 -0.12 -23.60
CA GLY A 177 1.49 0.45 -22.75
C GLY A 177 1.93 -0.37 -21.56
N VAL A 178 2.63 0.31 -20.65
CA VAL A 178 3.13 -0.26 -19.41
C VAL A 178 2.41 0.38 -18.22
N ILE A 179 1.83 -0.44 -17.36
CA ILE A 179 1.24 0.00 -16.09
C ILE A 179 2.25 -0.24 -14.97
N LEU A 180 2.48 0.78 -14.14
CA LEU A 180 3.41 0.76 -13.01
C LEU A 180 2.63 1.01 -11.72
N ALA A 181 2.83 0.15 -10.73
CA ALA A 181 2.33 0.35 -9.38
C ALA A 181 3.44 -0.02 -8.38
N ASN A 182 3.99 0.98 -7.71
CA ASN A 182 5.03 0.82 -6.69
C ASN A 182 4.46 1.17 -5.32
N GLU A 183 4.44 0.21 -4.38
CA GLU A 183 3.89 0.39 -3.03
C GLU A 183 2.42 0.90 -3.07
N VAL A 184 1.62 0.22 -3.90
CA VAL A 184 0.17 0.52 -4.08
C VAL A 184 -0.68 -0.58 -3.49
N LEU A 185 -0.21 -1.84 -3.56
CA LEU A 185 -1.01 -3.00 -3.16
C LEU A 185 -1.03 -3.13 -1.64
N ASP A 186 0.06 -2.75 -0.96
CA ASP A 186 0.13 -2.76 0.51
C ASP A 186 -0.88 -1.84 1.21
N ALA A 187 -1.23 -0.73 0.54
CA ALA A 187 -2.13 0.30 1.05
C ALA A 187 -3.59 0.05 0.65
N MET A 188 -3.87 -0.96 -0.18
CA MET A 188 -5.23 -1.33 -0.53
C MET A 188 -5.98 -1.86 0.69
N PRO A 189 -7.25 -1.45 0.91
CA PRO A 189 -8.02 -1.93 2.04
C PRO A 189 -8.15 -3.45 2.09
N PHE A 190 -7.88 -4.03 3.26
CA PHE A 190 -7.97 -5.47 3.49
C PHE A 190 -8.91 -5.81 4.65
N GLU A 191 -9.40 -7.04 4.67
CA GLU A 191 -10.14 -7.57 5.80
C GLU A 191 -9.18 -8.15 6.84
N ARG A 192 -9.51 -7.98 8.12
CA ARG A 192 -8.80 -8.60 9.23
C ARG A 192 -9.48 -9.91 9.60
N ILE A 193 -8.73 -11.01 9.67
CA ILE A 193 -9.25 -12.31 10.09
C ILE A 193 -8.53 -12.76 11.36
N ARG A 194 -9.28 -13.31 12.31
CA ARG A 194 -8.78 -13.93 13.52
C ARG A 194 -9.29 -15.35 13.62
N ILE A 195 -8.37 -16.31 13.67
CA ILE A 195 -8.65 -17.71 13.94
C ILE A 195 -8.43 -17.97 15.42
N GLU A 196 -9.38 -18.63 16.05
CA GLU A 196 -9.36 -19.12 17.43
C GLU A 196 -9.51 -20.65 17.41
N PRO A 197 -9.26 -21.36 18.53
CA PRO A 197 -9.32 -22.83 18.56
C PRO A 197 -10.65 -23.42 18.04
N ASP A 198 -11.77 -22.72 18.26
CA ASP A 198 -13.12 -23.20 17.95
C ASP A 198 -13.89 -22.32 16.96
N SER A 199 -13.30 -21.22 16.48
CA SER A 199 -14.01 -20.25 15.64
C SER A 199 -13.10 -19.44 14.73
N ALA A 200 -13.70 -18.90 13.67
CA ALA A 200 -13.07 -17.91 12.79
C ALA A 200 -13.89 -16.63 12.81
N LYS A 201 -13.20 -15.50 12.99
CA LYS A 201 -13.79 -14.18 13.16
C LYS A 201 -13.24 -13.18 12.15
N GLN A 202 -14.08 -12.26 11.73
CA GLN A 202 -13.71 -11.06 10.98
C GLN A 202 -13.57 -9.89 11.94
N GLY A 203 -12.56 -9.04 11.71
CA GLY A 203 -12.36 -7.81 12.46
C GLY A 203 -13.25 -6.70 11.94
N PHE A 204 -14.16 -6.23 12.79
CA PHE A 204 -14.88 -4.98 12.63
C PHE A 204 -14.29 -3.90 13.54
N VAL A 205 -14.69 -2.67 13.32
CA VAL A 205 -14.30 -1.52 14.13
C VAL A 205 -15.50 -1.04 14.92
N SER A 206 -15.32 -0.88 16.23
CA SER A 206 -16.29 -0.26 17.14
C SER A 206 -15.73 1.03 17.71
N PHE A 207 -16.59 1.86 18.30
CA PHE A 207 -16.20 3.08 19.01
C PHE A 207 -16.71 3.03 20.44
N ASP A 208 -15.80 3.21 21.41
CA ASP A 208 -16.14 3.30 22.83
C ASP A 208 -16.34 4.77 23.22
N GLU A 209 -17.59 5.16 23.50
CA GLU A 209 -17.94 6.51 23.92
C GLU A 209 -17.35 6.91 25.28
N THR A 210 -16.98 5.95 26.14
CA THR A 210 -16.40 6.24 27.45
C THR A 210 -14.95 6.67 27.32
N THR A 211 -14.17 5.92 26.55
CA THR A 211 -12.74 6.17 26.35
C THR A 211 -12.46 7.07 25.15
N GLN A 212 -13.47 7.35 24.31
CA GLN A 212 -13.36 8.08 23.06
C GLN A 212 -12.34 7.45 22.09
N THR A 213 -12.29 6.11 22.03
CA THR A 213 -11.36 5.36 21.17
C THR A 213 -12.08 4.40 20.24
N PHE A 214 -11.47 4.15 19.07
CA PHE A 214 -11.85 3.01 18.23
C PHE A 214 -11.18 1.74 18.74
N ASN A 215 -11.89 0.62 18.67
CA ASN A 215 -11.43 -0.69 19.11
C ASN A 215 -11.79 -1.77 18.10
N TRP A 216 -11.05 -2.88 18.14
CA TRP A 216 -11.41 -4.09 17.41
C TRP A 216 -12.69 -4.70 17.99
N ASP A 217 -13.60 -5.08 17.10
CA ASP A 217 -14.79 -5.88 17.40
C ASP A 217 -14.77 -7.13 16.52
N TYR A 218 -14.19 -8.22 17.02
CA TYR A 218 -14.09 -9.47 16.29
C TYR A 218 -15.42 -10.24 16.35
N GLN A 219 -16.08 -10.38 15.20
CA GLN A 219 -17.36 -11.08 15.07
C GLN A 219 -17.19 -12.36 14.25
N ILE A 220 -18.06 -13.37 14.47
CA ILE A 220 -18.04 -14.62 13.69
C ILE A 220 -18.16 -14.31 12.19
N ILE A 221 -17.33 -14.96 11.37
CA ILE A 221 -17.41 -14.81 9.92
C ILE A 221 -18.76 -15.33 9.43
N THR A 222 -19.49 -14.48 8.70
CA THR A 222 -20.74 -14.85 8.03
C THR A 222 -20.63 -14.77 6.51
N ASP A 223 -19.61 -14.10 5.99
CA ASP A 223 -19.31 -14.03 4.56
C ASP A 223 -18.73 -15.35 4.04
N ASN A 224 -19.28 -15.85 2.93
CA ASN A 224 -18.90 -17.13 2.36
C ASN A 224 -17.46 -17.15 1.82
N THR A 225 -16.98 -16.04 1.27
CA THR A 225 -15.62 -15.92 0.74
C THR A 225 -14.62 -15.95 1.87
N LEU A 226 -14.85 -15.15 2.91
CA LEU A 226 -14.02 -15.13 4.12
C LEU A 226 -14.04 -16.47 4.86
N GLN A 227 -15.19 -17.16 4.91
CA GLN A 227 -15.27 -18.47 5.57
C GLN A 227 -14.48 -19.52 4.80
N LYS A 228 -14.55 -19.52 3.46
CA LYS A 228 -13.74 -20.43 2.63
C LYS A 228 -12.24 -20.18 2.84
N PHE A 229 -11.83 -18.91 2.86
CA PHE A 229 -10.46 -18.54 3.15
C PHE A 229 -10.02 -19.01 4.54
N ALA A 230 -10.79 -18.72 5.59
CA ALA A 230 -10.49 -19.15 6.96
C ALA A 230 -10.34 -20.68 7.07
N ASN A 231 -11.24 -21.44 6.42
CA ASN A 231 -11.16 -22.91 6.40
C ASN A 231 -9.89 -23.43 5.71
N GLN A 232 -9.42 -22.77 4.65
CA GLN A 232 -8.16 -23.11 3.99
C GLN A 232 -6.96 -22.72 4.87
N LEU A 233 -7.01 -21.54 5.48
CA LEU A 233 -5.98 -21.04 6.37
C LEU A 233 -5.77 -21.99 7.56
N ILE A 234 -6.85 -22.41 8.23
CA ILE A 234 -6.81 -23.38 9.36
C ILE A 234 -6.08 -24.67 8.96
N LYS A 235 -6.33 -25.20 7.76
CA LYS A 235 -5.66 -26.41 7.28
C LYS A 235 -4.15 -26.21 7.10
N ASN A 236 -3.72 -24.99 6.74
CA ASN A 236 -2.32 -24.67 6.51
C ASN A 236 -1.57 -24.37 7.81
N ILE A 237 -2.18 -23.63 8.75
CA ILE A 237 -1.53 -23.22 9.99
C ILE A 237 -1.58 -24.30 11.08
N GLY A 238 -2.53 -25.24 11.00
CA GLY A 238 -2.70 -26.30 11.98
C GLY A 238 -3.38 -25.83 13.26
N GLU A 239 -2.99 -26.41 14.40
CA GLU A 239 -3.54 -26.06 15.70
C GLU A 239 -3.21 -24.61 16.08
N VAL A 240 -4.24 -23.87 16.49
CA VAL A 240 -4.14 -22.47 16.90
C VAL A 240 -4.17 -22.37 18.41
N SER A 241 -3.27 -21.55 18.99
CA SER A 241 -3.24 -21.32 20.44
C SER A 241 -4.42 -20.45 20.91
N GLU A 242 -4.64 -20.40 22.22
CA GLU A 242 -5.63 -19.50 22.85
C GLU A 242 -5.37 -18.00 22.58
N LEU A 243 -4.14 -17.63 22.19
CA LEU A 243 -3.83 -16.25 21.77
C LEU A 243 -4.43 -15.90 20.40
N GLY A 244 -4.87 -16.89 19.65
CA GLY A 244 -5.38 -16.76 18.29
C GLY A 244 -4.27 -16.64 17.24
N TYR A 245 -4.70 -16.66 15.98
CA TYR A 245 -3.90 -16.36 14.80
C TYR A 245 -4.60 -15.26 14.03
N GLU A 246 -3.97 -14.12 13.87
CA GLU A 246 -4.53 -13.00 13.13
C GLU A 246 -3.79 -12.78 11.81
N THR A 247 -4.54 -12.48 10.74
CA THR A 247 -3.95 -12.21 9.42
C THR A 247 -4.84 -11.27 8.59
N GLU A 248 -4.37 -10.96 7.40
CA GLU A 248 -5.04 -10.07 6.45
C GLU A 248 -5.44 -10.84 5.18
N ILE A 249 -6.55 -10.44 4.58
CA ILE A 249 -6.93 -10.84 3.22
C ILE A 249 -7.38 -9.61 2.44
N ASN A 250 -6.71 -9.34 1.33
CA ASN A 250 -7.06 -8.24 0.44
C ASN A 250 -7.96 -8.75 -0.69
N LEU A 251 -9.26 -8.49 -0.57
CA LEU A 251 -10.27 -8.88 -1.57
C LEU A 251 -10.33 -7.93 -2.78
N ASN A 252 -9.60 -6.81 -2.75
CA ASN A 252 -9.60 -5.80 -3.80
C ASN A 252 -8.56 -6.06 -4.91
N ILE A 253 -7.59 -6.96 -4.68
CA ILE A 253 -6.54 -7.27 -5.65
C ILE A 253 -7.13 -7.73 -6.99
N GLN A 254 -7.99 -8.75 -6.98
CA GLN A 254 -8.56 -9.28 -8.22
C GLN A 254 -9.48 -8.27 -8.93
N PRO A 255 -10.45 -7.59 -8.27
CA PRO A 255 -11.23 -6.53 -8.91
C PRO A 255 -10.37 -5.41 -9.50
N TRP A 256 -9.28 -5.02 -8.82
CA TRP A 256 -8.37 -4.02 -9.34
C TRP A 256 -7.62 -4.52 -10.59
N LEU A 257 -7.07 -5.74 -10.56
CA LEU A 257 -6.44 -6.35 -11.73
C LEU A 257 -7.41 -6.50 -12.90
N GLN A 258 -8.67 -6.87 -12.65
CA GLN A 258 -9.70 -6.89 -13.69
C GLN A 258 -9.86 -5.51 -14.33
N SER A 259 -9.91 -4.44 -13.52
CA SER A 259 -10.01 -3.08 -14.06
C SER A 259 -8.80 -2.67 -14.92
N LEU A 260 -7.61 -3.21 -14.64
CA LEU A 260 -6.44 -3.01 -15.49
C LEU A 260 -6.55 -3.81 -16.80
N SER A 261 -7.03 -5.05 -16.73
CA SER A 261 -7.23 -5.90 -17.91
C SER A 261 -8.27 -5.33 -18.85
N ASP A 262 -9.31 -4.68 -18.32
CA ASP A 262 -10.37 -4.08 -19.12
C ASP A 262 -9.85 -2.92 -19.99
N ILE A 263 -8.79 -2.24 -19.56
CA ILE A 263 -8.20 -1.10 -20.28
C ILE A 263 -6.91 -1.45 -21.04
N LEU A 264 -6.17 -2.48 -20.65
CA LEU A 264 -4.86 -2.77 -21.24
C LEU A 264 -5.02 -3.69 -22.46
N SER A 265 -5.05 -3.09 -23.65
CA SER A 265 -5.14 -3.83 -24.92
C SER A 265 -3.87 -4.62 -25.28
N ALA A 266 -2.69 -4.05 -24.98
CA ALA A 266 -1.39 -4.68 -25.20
C ALA A 266 -0.34 -4.07 -24.26
N GLY A 267 0.60 -4.89 -23.80
CA GLY A 267 1.73 -4.45 -22.99
C GLY A 267 1.86 -5.22 -21.67
N ALA A 268 2.26 -4.55 -20.60
CA ALA A 268 2.61 -5.21 -19.33
C ALA A 268 2.21 -4.40 -18.10
N VAL A 269 2.05 -5.09 -16.97
CA VAL A 269 1.83 -4.50 -15.64
C VAL A 269 3.01 -4.87 -14.74
N PHE A 270 3.69 -3.89 -14.17
CA PHE A 270 4.75 -4.06 -13.19
C PHE A 270 4.24 -3.66 -11.81
N LEU A 271 4.20 -4.64 -10.91
CA LEU A 271 3.75 -4.48 -9.53
C LEU A 271 4.96 -4.69 -8.63
N VAL A 272 5.36 -3.64 -7.90
CA VAL A 272 6.50 -3.66 -6.99
C VAL A 272 6.01 -3.34 -5.59
N ASP A 273 6.16 -4.29 -4.68
CA ASP A 273 5.67 -4.16 -3.32
C ASP A 273 6.41 -5.12 -2.36
N TYR A 274 6.29 -4.91 -1.06
CA TYR A 274 6.81 -5.81 -0.04
C TYR A 274 5.79 -6.89 0.30
N GLY A 275 6.21 -8.14 0.18
CA GLY A 275 5.29 -9.26 0.28
C GLY A 275 5.97 -10.61 0.21
N TYR A 276 5.13 -11.63 0.16
CA TYR A 276 5.53 -13.02 0.25
C TYR A 276 4.70 -13.88 -0.71
N SER A 277 5.19 -15.09 -1.00
CA SER A 277 4.29 -16.14 -1.47
C SER A 277 3.26 -16.48 -0.40
N ARG A 278 2.09 -17.02 -0.76
CA ARG A 278 1.05 -17.42 0.19
C ARG A 278 1.56 -18.32 1.32
N TYR A 279 2.46 -19.24 0.98
CA TYR A 279 3.07 -20.16 1.94
C TYR A 279 3.90 -19.43 3.01
N GLU A 280 4.67 -18.41 2.60
CA GLU A 280 5.48 -17.57 3.51
C GLU A 280 4.65 -16.50 4.23
N TYR A 281 3.58 -16.03 3.59
CA TYR A 281 2.64 -15.09 4.15
C TYR A 281 1.91 -15.71 5.34
N TYR A 282 1.27 -16.86 5.14
CA TYR A 282 0.44 -17.54 6.14
C TYR A 282 1.20 -18.63 6.92
N GLN A 283 2.48 -18.40 7.24
CA GLN A 283 3.23 -19.34 8.07
C GLN A 283 2.60 -19.45 9.47
N PRO A 284 2.61 -20.65 10.10
CA PRO A 284 2.09 -20.83 11.46
C PRO A 284 2.73 -19.88 12.49
N ALA A 285 4.01 -19.53 12.30
CA ALA A 285 4.74 -18.64 13.20
C ALA A 285 4.34 -17.15 13.08
N ARG A 286 3.65 -16.74 12.00
CA ARG A 286 3.24 -15.35 11.77
C ARG A 286 1.87 -15.05 12.40
N VAL A 287 1.78 -15.28 13.71
CA VAL A 287 0.51 -15.25 14.46
C VAL A 287 -0.17 -13.88 14.55
N MET A 288 0.54 -12.79 14.25
CA MET A 288 -0.01 -11.42 14.25
C MET A 288 -0.23 -10.84 12.84
N GLY A 289 0.03 -11.63 11.80
CA GLY A 289 -0.06 -11.15 10.41
C GLY A 289 1.04 -10.16 10.06
N THR A 290 0.71 -9.21 9.19
CA THR A 290 1.64 -8.22 8.64
C THR A 290 1.15 -6.78 8.74
N LEU A 291 -0.07 -6.54 9.25
CA LEU A 291 -0.61 -5.20 9.46
C LEU A 291 0.42 -4.32 10.19
N ARG A 292 0.74 -3.18 9.58
CA ARG A 292 1.66 -2.20 10.11
C ARG A 292 1.13 -0.80 9.90
N CYS A 293 1.38 0.05 10.89
CA CYS A 293 1.07 1.47 10.84
C CYS A 293 2.37 2.27 10.93
N HIS A 294 2.49 3.32 10.13
CA HIS A 294 3.64 4.21 10.13
C HIS A 294 3.21 5.63 10.47
N TYR A 295 3.80 6.18 11.51
CA TYR A 295 3.55 7.53 11.99
C TYR A 295 4.86 8.21 12.39
N GLN A 296 5.22 9.29 11.71
CA GLN A 296 6.45 10.07 11.88
C GLN A 296 7.70 9.19 11.97
N HIS A 297 7.91 8.32 10.97
CA HIS A 297 9.01 7.35 10.89
C HIS A 297 9.03 6.31 12.02
N ARG A 298 7.91 6.08 12.71
CA ARG A 298 7.78 5.05 13.74
C ARG A 298 6.73 4.04 13.33
N ALA A 299 7.08 2.77 13.43
CA ALA A 299 6.22 1.68 13.05
C ALA A 299 5.56 1.05 14.30
N HIS A 300 4.24 0.83 14.24
CA HIS A 300 3.44 0.21 15.31
C HIS A 300 2.25 -0.54 14.71
N ASN A 301 1.40 -1.15 15.54
CA ASN A 301 0.33 -2.05 15.08
C ASN A 301 -1.08 -1.57 15.46
N ASN A 302 -1.24 -0.28 15.78
CA ASN A 302 -2.53 0.27 16.19
C ASN A 302 -3.13 1.11 15.04
N PRO A 303 -4.04 0.54 14.22
CA PRO A 303 -4.62 1.26 13.08
C PRO A 303 -5.55 2.41 13.52
N PHE A 304 -5.95 2.45 14.78
CA PHE A 304 -6.87 3.43 15.35
C PHE A 304 -6.19 4.68 15.90
N PHE A 305 -4.85 4.70 15.90
CA PHE A 305 -4.08 5.85 16.38
C PHE A 305 -4.18 7.01 15.38
N TYR A 306 -4.81 8.11 15.80
CA TYR A 306 -5.10 9.30 14.98
C TYR A 306 -5.47 9.00 13.52
N PRO A 307 -6.70 8.52 13.25
CA PRO A 307 -7.17 8.25 11.89
C PRO A 307 -6.90 9.45 10.97
N GLY A 308 -6.35 9.17 9.78
CA GLY A 308 -5.99 10.18 8.79
C GLY A 308 -4.61 10.82 8.95
N LEU A 309 -3.89 10.55 10.05
CA LEU A 309 -2.53 11.08 10.27
C LEU A 309 -1.42 10.03 10.17
N GLN A 310 -1.77 8.76 10.01
CA GLN A 310 -0.82 7.67 9.89
C GLN A 310 -1.17 6.82 8.68
N ASP A 311 -0.16 6.15 8.16
CA ASP A 311 -0.34 5.12 7.16
C ASP A 311 -0.76 3.80 7.79
N ILE A 312 -1.48 2.97 7.02
CA ILE A 312 -1.93 1.63 7.40
C ILE A 312 -1.66 0.72 6.20
N THR A 313 -0.86 -0.32 6.40
CA THR A 313 -0.40 -1.21 5.34
C THR A 313 -0.47 -2.66 5.79
N ALA A 314 -0.52 -3.58 4.84
CA ALA A 314 -0.19 -4.99 5.05
C ALA A 314 0.75 -5.43 3.93
N HIS A 315 1.55 -6.47 4.17
CA HIS A 315 2.33 -7.04 3.09
C HIS A 315 1.41 -7.62 2.01
N VAL A 316 1.96 -7.89 0.83
CA VAL A 316 1.21 -8.46 -0.30
C VAL A 316 1.34 -9.99 -0.32
N ASP A 317 0.22 -10.72 -0.45
CA ASP A 317 0.22 -12.12 -0.89
C ASP A 317 0.37 -12.17 -2.42
N PHE A 318 1.59 -12.36 -2.90
CA PHE A 318 1.88 -12.39 -4.35
C PHE A 318 1.31 -13.62 -5.06
N THR A 319 0.95 -14.68 -4.34
CA THR A 319 0.21 -15.79 -4.94
C THR A 319 -1.23 -15.36 -5.25
N ALA A 320 -1.87 -14.59 -4.35
CA ALA A 320 -3.19 -14.01 -4.62
C ALA A 320 -3.15 -13.00 -5.79
N VAL A 321 -2.07 -12.22 -5.91
CA VAL A 321 -1.85 -11.35 -7.07
C VAL A 321 -1.72 -12.16 -8.36
N ALA A 322 -0.93 -13.23 -8.37
CA ALA A 322 -0.73 -14.07 -9.55
C ALA A 322 -2.02 -14.78 -9.99
N GLU A 323 -2.78 -15.34 -9.05
CA GLU A 323 -4.07 -15.98 -9.31
C GLU A 323 -5.11 -14.95 -9.80
N GLY A 324 -5.22 -13.81 -9.11
CA GLY A 324 -6.10 -12.71 -9.52
C GLY A 324 -5.79 -12.18 -10.92
N ALA A 325 -4.51 -12.06 -11.27
CA ALA A 325 -4.07 -11.67 -12.61
C ALA A 325 -4.49 -12.71 -13.66
N PHE A 326 -4.26 -14.00 -13.38
CA PHE A 326 -4.68 -15.09 -14.27
C PHE A 326 -6.20 -15.10 -14.49
N ASP A 327 -6.97 -14.99 -13.41
CA ASP A 327 -8.44 -14.95 -13.45
C ASP A 327 -8.98 -13.72 -14.18
N SER A 328 -8.19 -12.63 -14.23
CA SER A 328 -8.52 -11.41 -14.97
C SER A 328 -8.14 -11.46 -16.45
N GLY A 329 -7.48 -12.54 -16.91
CA GLY A 329 -7.05 -12.72 -18.30
C GLY A 329 -5.59 -12.36 -18.59
N PHE A 330 -4.81 -11.97 -17.58
CA PHE A 330 -3.38 -11.76 -17.74
C PHE A 330 -2.58 -13.07 -17.75
N LYS A 331 -1.33 -12.97 -18.22
CA LYS A 331 -0.31 -14.00 -18.03
C LYS A 331 0.76 -13.47 -17.07
N VAL A 332 1.16 -14.28 -16.11
CA VAL A 332 2.27 -13.94 -15.21
C VAL A 332 3.59 -14.15 -15.95
N ALA A 333 4.22 -13.04 -16.36
CA ALA A 333 5.49 -13.08 -17.08
C ALA A 333 6.68 -13.42 -16.17
N GLY A 334 6.62 -13.04 -14.90
CA GLY A 334 7.68 -13.34 -13.93
C GLY A 334 7.33 -12.90 -12.51
N PHE A 335 8.02 -13.48 -11.54
CA PHE A 335 7.99 -13.10 -10.12
C PHE A 335 9.40 -13.26 -9.56
N THR A 336 9.93 -12.22 -8.94
CA THR A 336 11.30 -12.21 -8.40
C THR A 336 11.46 -11.17 -7.31
N THR A 337 12.57 -11.22 -6.58
CA THR A 337 12.87 -10.18 -5.58
C THR A 337 13.32 -8.90 -6.25
N GLN A 338 13.10 -7.75 -5.62
CA GLN A 338 13.56 -6.45 -6.12
C GLN A 338 15.06 -6.46 -6.44
N ALA A 339 15.89 -7.08 -5.60
CA ALA A 339 17.33 -7.18 -5.85
C ALA A 339 17.64 -7.87 -7.19
N HIS A 340 17.00 -9.02 -7.48
CA HIS A 340 17.19 -9.72 -8.75
C HIS A 340 16.62 -8.97 -9.93
N PHE A 341 15.45 -8.33 -9.78
CA PHE A 341 14.88 -7.48 -10.81
C PHE A 341 15.83 -6.34 -11.20
N LEU A 342 16.37 -5.62 -10.21
CA LEU A 342 17.30 -4.52 -10.44
C LEU A 342 18.61 -5.01 -11.07
N MET A 343 19.19 -6.10 -10.57
CA MET A 343 20.38 -6.72 -11.19
C MET A 343 20.14 -7.11 -12.65
N GLY A 344 18.99 -7.75 -12.95
CA GLY A 344 18.61 -8.13 -14.30
C GLY A 344 18.31 -6.95 -15.23
N SER A 345 17.99 -5.78 -14.66
CA SER A 345 17.68 -4.54 -15.40
C SER A 345 18.90 -3.63 -15.62
N GLY A 346 20.11 -4.11 -15.29
CA GLY A 346 21.36 -3.37 -15.53
C GLY A 346 21.78 -2.46 -14.37
N LEU A 347 21.35 -2.72 -13.13
CA LEU A 347 21.78 -1.99 -11.92
C LEU A 347 23.31 -1.75 -11.89
N LEU A 348 24.11 -2.78 -12.17
CA LEU A 348 25.56 -2.69 -12.10
C LEU A 348 26.15 -1.70 -13.12
N GLU A 349 25.55 -1.56 -14.29
CA GLU A 349 25.98 -0.63 -15.33
C GLU A 349 25.67 0.82 -14.99
N MET A 350 24.68 1.06 -14.12
CA MET A 350 24.26 2.39 -13.68
C MET A 350 24.90 2.83 -12.37
N SER A 351 25.55 1.89 -11.66
CA SER A 351 26.20 2.12 -10.37
C SER A 351 27.66 2.56 -10.46
N VAL A 352 28.18 2.71 -11.68
CA VAL A 352 29.50 3.27 -12.01
C VAL A 352 29.33 4.72 -12.43
#